data_AF-A0A7R9HH85-F1
#
_entry.id   AF-A0A7R9HH85-F1
#
_cell.length_a   1.000
_cell.length_b   1.000
_cell.length_c   1.000
_cell.angle_alpha   90.00
_cell.angle_beta   90.00
_cell.angle_gamma   90.00
#
_symmetry.space_group_name_H-M   'P 1'
#
loop_
_entity.id
_entity.type
_entity.pdbx_description
1 polymer ?
#
loop_
_entity_poly.entity_id
_entity_poly.type
_entity_poly.pdbx_seq_one_letter_code
_entity_poly.pdbx_strand_id
1 'polypeptide(L)'
;CSQLSTPIIFDNFQQPIPLAKPGQFIPKDTAVRASGWVYISMWGTVNLIDLRTVDLETVSNSYCRSLVDSTIYLSQICAYGGTGKGVCNV
;
A
#
# COMPACT_ATOMS: atom_id res chain seq x y z
N CYS A 1 3.94 14.82 -17.25
CA CYS A 1 4.00 13.35 -17.07
C CYS A 1 5.47 12.95 -16.99
N SER A 2 5.95 12.45 -15.86
CA SER A 2 7.30 11.89 -15.77
C SER A 2 7.30 10.55 -16.47
N GLN A 3 7.84 10.53 -17.69
CA GLN A 3 8.06 9.32 -18.46
C GLN A 3 9.53 8.91 -18.27
N LEU A 4 9.80 7.61 -18.18
CA LEU A 4 11.18 7.12 -18.12
C LEU A 4 11.93 7.54 -19.39
N SER A 5 13.19 7.95 -19.23
CA SER A 5 14.05 8.35 -20.36
C SER A 5 14.30 7.19 -21.33
N THR A 6 14.27 5.97 -20.83
CA THR A 6 14.35 4.73 -21.59
C THR A 6 13.26 3.75 -21.13
N PRO A 7 12.67 2.96 -22.05
CA PRO A 7 11.73 1.90 -21.67
C PRO A 7 12.33 0.88 -20.71
N ILE A 8 11.51 0.32 -19.83
CA ILE A 8 11.87 -0.83 -18.98
C ILE A 8 12.00 -2.07 -19.87
N ILE A 9 13.02 -2.89 -19.64
CA ILE A 9 13.17 -4.21 -20.26
C ILE A 9 12.58 -5.23 -19.30
N PHE A 10 11.50 -5.91 -19.69
CA PHE A 10 10.86 -6.91 -18.85
C PHE A 10 11.58 -8.26 -18.92
N ASP A 11 11.73 -8.88 -17.75
CA ASP A 11 12.39 -10.17 -17.56
C ASP A 11 11.80 -10.89 -16.32
N ASN A 12 12.46 -11.93 -15.82
CA ASN A 12 11.99 -12.67 -14.65
C ASN A 12 12.01 -11.85 -13.33
N PHE A 13 12.66 -10.70 -13.32
CA PHE A 13 12.82 -9.82 -12.15
C PHE A 13 12.05 -8.49 -12.30
N GLN A 14 11.63 -8.14 -13.51
CA GLN A 14 10.93 -6.88 -13.83
C GLN A 14 9.66 -7.17 -14.63
N GLN A 15 8.50 -6.96 -14.01
CA GLN A 15 7.19 -7.15 -14.64
C GLN A 15 6.20 -6.07 -14.18
N PRO A 16 5.24 -5.66 -15.04
CA PRO A 16 4.19 -4.72 -14.65
C PRO A 16 3.12 -5.40 -13.78
N ILE A 17 2.41 -4.60 -12.97
CA ILE A 17 1.23 -5.04 -12.24
C ILE A 17 -0.04 -4.70 -13.03
N PRO A 18 -1.05 -5.59 -13.10
CA PRO A 18 -2.32 -5.28 -13.74
C PRO A 18 -3.04 -4.13 -13.02
N LEU A 19 -3.62 -3.22 -13.80
CA LEU A 19 -4.44 -2.14 -13.26
C LEU A 19 -5.86 -2.63 -12.96
N ALA A 20 -6.45 -2.07 -11.90
CA ALA A 20 -7.86 -2.24 -11.61
C ALA A 20 -8.72 -1.63 -12.72
N LYS A 21 -9.93 -2.18 -12.93
CA LYS A 21 -10.90 -1.58 -13.85
C LYS A 21 -11.39 -0.24 -13.29
N PRO A 22 -11.73 0.75 -14.14
CA PRO A 22 -12.35 1.98 -13.67
C PRO A 22 -13.59 1.70 -12.82
N GLY A 23 -13.64 2.28 -11.62
CA GLY A 23 -14.74 2.07 -10.66
C GLY A 23 -14.77 0.69 -10.00
N GLN A 24 -13.72 -0.13 -10.14
CA GLN A 24 -13.64 -1.42 -9.46
C GLN A 24 -13.65 -1.21 -7.94
N PHE A 25 -14.68 -1.75 -7.30
CA PHE A 25 -14.80 -1.78 -5.85
C PHE A 25 -13.97 -2.94 -5.27
N ILE A 26 -13.18 -2.64 -4.24
CA ILE A 26 -12.47 -3.65 -3.45
C ILE A 26 -13.24 -3.84 -2.14
N PRO A 27 -13.86 -5.01 -1.90
CA PRO A 27 -14.62 -5.28 -0.68
C PRO A 27 -13.76 -5.17 0.58
N LYS A 28 -14.40 -4.98 1.74
CA LYS A 28 -13.75 -5.19 3.05
C LYS A 28 -13.29 -6.65 3.18
N ASP A 29 -12.35 -6.90 4.08
CA ASP A 29 -11.77 -8.21 4.39
C ASP A 29 -11.06 -8.85 3.17
N THR A 30 -10.65 -8.03 2.18
CA THR A 30 -9.83 -8.49 1.06
C THR A 30 -8.38 -8.51 1.50
N ALA A 31 -7.74 -9.68 1.45
CA ALA A 31 -6.32 -9.83 1.74
C ALA A 31 -5.48 -9.03 0.72
N VAL A 32 -4.61 -8.17 1.21
CA VAL A 32 -3.70 -7.34 0.41
C VAL A 32 -2.31 -7.34 1.02
N ARG A 33 -1.30 -7.03 0.20
CA ARG A 33 0.10 -6.95 0.62
C ARG A 33 0.70 -5.62 0.22
N ALA A 34 1.34 -4.95 1.16
CA ALA A 34 2.17 -3.78 0.87
C ALA A 34 3.66 -4.19 0.90
N SER A 35 4.48 -3.55 0.07
CA SER A 35 5.92 -3.81 -0.01
C SER A 35 6.73 -2.53 -0.17
N GLY A 36 7.92 -2.47 0.42
CA GLY A 36 8.84 -1.35 0.23
C GLY A 36 10.11 -1.43 1.09
N TRP A 37 11.03 -0.52 0.81
CA TRP A 37 12.22 -0.23 1.64
C TRP A 37 11.90 0.89 2.61
N VAL A 38 11.13 0.52 3.63
CA VAL A 38 10.54 1.48 4.57
C VAL A 38 11.25 1.44 5.92
N TYR A 39 10.90 2.42 6.76
CA TYR A 39 11.22 2.40 8.17
C TYR A 39 10.59 1.17 8.83
N ILE A 40 11.38 0.42 9.62
CA ILE A 40 10.88 -0.76 10.34
C ILE A 40 9.93 -0.35 11.49
N SER A 41 9.97 0.92 11.92
CA SER A 41 9.07 1.50 12.89
C SER A 41 8.87 2.99 12.63
N MET A 42 7.81 3.58 13.21
CA MET A 42 7.44 4.99 13.04
C MET A 42 8.55 6.01 13.40
N TRP A 43 9.57 5.58 14.15
CA TRP A 43 10.73 6.40 14.53
C TRP A 43 12.06 5.65 14.30
N GLY A 44 12.04 4.61 13.46
CA GLY A 44 13.18 3.72 13.25
C GLY A 44 14.21 4.27 12.26
N THR A 45 15.18 3.43 11.90
CA THR A 45 16.03 3.64 10.72
C THR A 45 15.41 2.98 9.50
N VAL A 46 15.62 3.56 8.31
CA VAL A 46 15.19 2.93 7.05
C VAL A 46 16.04 1.68 6.83
N ASN A 47 15.38 0.55 6.61
CA ASN A 47 16.07 -0.61 6.05
C ASN A 47 16.05 -0.50 4.53
N LEU A 48 17.17 -0.02 3.97
CA LEU A 48 17.38 0.11 2.53
C LEU A 48 17.91 -1.18 1.88
N ILE A 49 18.25 -2.20 2.69
CA ILE A 49 18.95 -3.40 2.22
C ILE A 49 17.93 -4.43 1.73
N ASP A 50 16.92 -4.72 2.55
CA ASP A 50 15.95 -5.77 2.25
C ASP A 50 14.59 -5.17 1.89
N LEU A 51 14.00 -5.65 0.79
CA LEU A 51 12.59 -5.40 0.52
C LEU A 51 11.74 -6.08 1.60
N ARG A 52 10.88 -5.30 2.27
CA ARG A 52 9.96 -5.82 3.29
C ARG A 52 8.55 -5.85 2.77
N THR A 53 7.75 -6.77 3.32
CA THR A 53 6.34 -6.92 3.01
C THR A 53 5.50 -6.97 4.29
N VAL A 54 4.27 -6.51 4.22
CA VAL A 54 3.27 -6.62 5.30
C VAL A 54 1.94 -7.05 4.71
N ASP A 55 1.34 -8.05 5.33
CA ASP A 55 0.00 -8.54 5.01
C ASP A 55 -1.05 -7.75 5.79
N LEU A 56 -2.07 -7.29 5.08
CA LEU A 56 -3.14 -6.44 5.57
C LEU A 56 -4.49 -6.93 5.00
N GLU A 57 -5.58 -6.41 5.54
CA GLU A 57 -6.92 -6.60 5.00
C GLU A 57 -7.55 -5.24 4.72
N THR A 58 -8.29 -5.13 3.61
CA THR A 58 -9.06 -3.92 3.33
C THR A 58 -10.18 -3.71 4.35
N VAL A 59 -10.46 -2.46 4.68
CA VAL A 59 -11.56 -2.09 5.57
C VAL A 59 -12.46 -1.06 4.90
N SER A 60 -13.71 -0.96 5.35
CA SER A 60 -14.62 0.04 4.78
C SER A 60 -14.17 1.46 5.13
N ASN A 61 -14.41 2.41 4.22
CA ASN A 61 -14.09 3.82 4.46
C ASN A 61 -14.87 4.39 5.67
N SER A 62 -16.06 3.85 5.97
CA SER A 62 -16.82 4.20 7.17
C SER A 62 -16.12 3.77 8.46
N TYR A 63 -15.59 2.54 8.50
CA TYR A 63 -14.81 2.05 9.63
C TYR A 63 -13.49 2.82 9.75
N CYS A 64 -12.79 3.03 8.65
CA CYS A 64 -11.57 3.82 8.60
C CYS A 64 -11.79 5.24 9.17
N ARG A 65 -12.87 5.92 8.76
CA ARG A 65 -13.24 7.24 9.28
C ARG A 65 -13.54 7.24 10.79
N SER A 66 -13.95 6.12 11.37
CA SER A 66 -14.15 6.03 12.83
C SER A 66 -12.83 5.92 13.61
N LEU A 67 -11.71 5.61 12.94
CA LEU A 67 -10.41 5.38 13.55
C LEU A 67 -9.43 6.55 13.38
N VAL A 68 -9.71 7.48 12.46
CA VAL A 68 -8.80 8.59 12.14
C VAL A 68 -9.55 9.91 12.13
N ASP A 69 -8.90 10.98 12.61
CA ASP A 69 -9.46 12.34 12.61
C ASP A 69 -9.47 13.01 11.22
N SER A 70 -9.04 12.28 10.18
CA SER A 70 -8.90 12.79 8.81
C SER A 70 -10.13 12.48 7.95
N THR A 71 -10.39 13.34 6.97
CA THR A 71 -11.44 13.10 5.97
C THR A 71 -11.01 11.98 5.02
N ILE A 72 -11.76 10.86 5.03
CA ILE A 72 -11.60 9.78 4.06
C ILE A 72 -12.50 10.02 2.82
N TYR A 73 -11.90 10.08 1.64
CA TYR A 73 -12.58 10.26 0.35
C TYR A 73 -12.96 8.92 -0.29
N LEU A 74 -13.93 8.93 -1.20
CA LEU A 74 -14.33 7.73 -1.96
C LEU A 74 -13.23 7.22 -2.91
N SER A 75 -12.29 8.08 -3.29
CA SER A 75 -11.12 7.72 -4.10
C SER A 75 -10.00 7.04 -3.31
N GLN A 76 -10.19 6.83 -2.01
CA GLN A 76 -9.24 6.17 -1.12
C GLN A 76 -9.73 4.77 -0.73
N ILE A 77 -8.76 3.89 -0.48
CA ILE A 77 -8.96 2.55 0.07
C ILE A 77 -8.16 2.48 1.36
N CYS A 78 -8.78 1.98 2.43
CA CYS A 78 -8.09 1.74 3.70
C CYS A 78 -7.75 0.25 3.86
N ALA A 79 -6.59 -0.03 4.46
CA ALA A 79 -6.17 -1.37 4.84
C ALA A 79 -5.63 -1.38 6.27
N TYR A 80 -5.86 -2.48 6.98
CA TYR A 80 -5.52 -2.66 8.38
C TYR A 80 -4.79 -3.99 8.60
N GLY A 81 -3.70 -3.96 9.36
CA GLY A 81 -2.87 -5.14 9.64
C GLY A 81 -2.98 -5.69 11.06
N GLY A 82 -3.82 -5.09 11.91
CA GLY A 82 -3.77 -5.29 13.36
C GLY A 82 -2.93 -4.22 14.08
N THR A 83 -2.98 -4.22 15.41
CA THR A 83 -2.19 -3.31 16.25
C THR A 83 -0.70 -3.47 15.98
N GLY A 84 -0.01 -2.36 15.69
CA GLY A 84 1.44 -2.33 15.44
C GLY A 84 1.87 -2.83 14.06
N LYS A 85 0.94 -3.10 13.14
CA LYS A 85 1.23 -3.56 11.78
C LYS A 85 0.64 -2.61 10.74
N GLY A 86 1.50 -2.04 9.93
CA GLY A 86 1.12 -1.10 8.88
C GLY A 86 2.33 -0.65 8.07
N VAL A 87 2.12 0.35 7.22
CA VAL A 87 3.19 1.02 6.50
C VAL A 87 3.54 2.31 7.24
N CYS A 88 4.83 2.54 7.48
CA CYS A 88 5.32 3.75 8.12
C CYS A 88 6.20 4.54 7.14
N ASN A 89 6.01 5.86 7.14
CA ASN A 89 6.87 6.83 6.47
C ASN A 89 6.97 8.04 7.41
N VAL A 90 8.17 8.61 7.53
CA VAL A 90 8.44 9.79 8.39
C VAL A 90 8.62 11.02 7.53
#